data_AF-A0AAQ0BWF2-F1
#
_entry.id   AF-A0AAQ0BWF2-F1
#
_cell.length_a   1.000
_cell.length_b   1.000
_cell.length_c   1.000
_cell.angle_alpha   90.00
_cell.angle_beta   90.00
_cell.angle_gamma   90.00
#
_symmetry.space_group_name_H-M   'P 1'
#
loop_
_entity.id
_entity.type
_entity.pdbx_description
1 polymer ?
#
loop_
_entity_poly.entity_id
_entity_poly.type
_entity_poly.pdbx_seq_one_letter_code
_entity_poly.pdbx_strand_id
1 'polypeptide(L)'
;MTATLPTALPARVLLLGSGELGEEPGIALRRCGVTVIACDSCPNASAMQVADSARVCDMRGPQTSRDVLDDIDINPIVPGVEAIVTETLIAAEERGRTRGHMGPLAAPAA
;
A
#
# COMPACT_ATOMS: atom_id res chain seq x y z
N MET A 1 -2.61 -14.84 -22.67
CA MET A 1 -3.12 -13.55 -22.17
C MET A 1 -1.93 -12.83 -21.54
N THR A 2 -1.47 -11.73 -22.12
CA THR A 2 -0.34 -10.95 -21.58
C THR A 2 -0.93 -9.85 -20.71
N ALA A 3 -0.69 -9.90 -19.40
CA ALA A 3 -1.10 -8.84 -18.49
C ALA A 3 -0.08 -7.70 -18.58
N THR A 4 -0.50 -6.55 -19.10
CA THR A 4 0.29 -5.31 -19.02
C THR A 4 0.02 -4.69 -17.66
N LEU A 5 1.03 -4.60 -16.80
CA LEU A 5 0.91 -3.89 -15.53
C LEU A 5 0.64 -2.40 -15.82
N PRO A 6 -0.31 -1.75 -15.12
CA PRO A 6 -0.63 -0.34 -15.32
C PRO A 6 0.47 0.61 -14.80
N THR A 7 1.62 0.08 -14.39
CA THR A 7 2.75 0.82 -13.83
C THR A 7 4.05 0.45 -14.54
N ALA A 8 4.92 1.44 -14.76
CA ALA A 8 6.25 1.23 -15.31
C ALA A 8 7.16 0.66 -14.21
N LEU A 9 7.95 -0.36 -14.55
CA LEU A 9 8.98 -0.90 -13.67
C LEU A 9 10.26 -0.04 -13.73
N PRO A 10 11.04 0.06 -12.64
CA PRO A 10 10.80 -0.55 -11.33
C PRO A 10 9.70 0.19 -10.54
N ALA A 11 8.74 -0.58 -10.01
CA ALA A 11 7.65 -0.04 -9.18
C ALA A 11 7.87 -0.41 -7.71
N ARG A 12 7.40 0.46 -6.81
CA ARG A 12 7.41 0.24 -5.36
C ARG A 12 5.98 0.28 -4.86
N VAL A 13 5.55 -0.77 -4.17
CA VAL A 13 4.20 -0.93 -3.61
C VAL A 13 4.28 -0.94 -2.10
N LEU A 14 3.38 -0.19 -1.47
CA LEU A 14 3.13 -0.25 -0.03
C LEU A 14 1.86 -1.06 0.23
N LEU A 15 1.97 -2.14 0.98
CA LEU A 15 0.84 -2.88 1.56
C LEU A 15 0.53 -2.27 2.93
N LEU A 16 -0.63 -1.63 3.06
CA LEU A 16 -1.11 -1.08 4.33
C LEU A 16 -2.10 -2.06 4.96
N GLY A 17 -1.76 -2.65 6.10
CA GLY A 17 -2.45 -3.82 6.65
C GLY A 17 -1.86 -5.08 6.03
N SER A 18 -0.93 -5.70 6.75
CA SER A 18 -0.01 -6.73 6.27
C SER A 18 -0.33 -8.11 6.87
N GLY A 19 -1.60 -8.35 7.20
CA GLY A 19 -2.10 -9.67 7.62
C GLY A 19 -2.08 -10.72 6.49
N GLU A 20 -2.73 -11.86 6.72
CA GLU A 20 -2.69 -13.04 5.82
C GLU A 20 -3.11 -12.74 4.38
N LEU A 21 -4.04 -11.79 4.19
CA LEU A 21 -4.50 -11.41 2.84
C LEU A 21 -3.42 -10.70 2.01
N GLY A 22 -2.41 -10.10 2.65
CA GLY A 22 -1.34 -9.39 1.97
C GLY A 22 -0.19 -10.29 1.48
N GLU A 23 -0.12 -11.55 1.93
CA GLU A 23 1.03 -12.42 1.71
C GLU A 23 1.15 -12.87 0.24
N GLU A 24 0.12 -13.54 -0.28
CA GLU A 24 0.06 -13.96 -1.69
C GLU A 24 0.25 -12.81 -2.71
N PRO A 25 -0.43 -11.65 -2.57
CA PRO A 25 -0.18 -10.53 -3.47
C PRO A 25 1.24 -9.95 -3.29
N GLY A 26 1.79 -9.93 -2.08
CA GLY A 26 3.18 -9.55 -1.84
C GLY A 26 4.17 -10.45 -2.59
N ILE A 27 3.99 -11.78 -2.53
CA ILE A 27 4.80 -12.75 -3.27
C ILE A 27 4.67 -12.54 -4.78
N ALA A 28 3.45 -12.34 -5.28
CA ALA A 28 3.20 -12.13 -6.70
C ALA A 28 3.89 -10.86 -7.23
N LEU A 29 3.78 -9.74 -6.49
CA LEU A 29 4.43 -8.48 -6.83
C LEU A 29 5.95 -8.62 -6.88
N ARG A 30 6.56 -9.30 -5.91
CA ARG A 30 8.01 -9.57 -5.92
C ARG A 30 8.43 -10.41 -7.11
N ARG A 31 7.64 -11.44 -7.48
CA ARG A 31 7.87 -12.24 -8.70
C ARG A 31 7.77 -11.41 -9.98
N CYS A 32 7.02 -10.30 -9.96
CA CYS A 32 6.95 -9.33 -11.06
C CYS A 32 8.05 -8.26 -11.04
N GLY A 33 9.02 -8.34 -10.11
CA GLY A 33 10.11 -7.35 -9.99
C GLY A 33 9.69 -6.04 -9.33
N VAL A 34 8.57 -6.03 -8.61
CA VAL A 34 8.10 -4.88 -7.83
C VAL A 34 8.71 -4.96 -6.43
N THR A 35 9.21 -3.84 -5.92
CA THR A 35 9.63 -3.74 -4.51
C THR A 35 8.42 -3.63 -3.61
N VAL A 36 8.28 -4.55 -2.66
CA VAL A 36 7.14 -4.61 -1.73
C VAL A 36 7.56 -4.13 -0.35
N ILE A 37 6.80 -3.19 0.19
CA ILE A 37 6.97 -2.65 1.53
C ILE A 37 5.68 -2.94 2.30
N ALA A 38 5.78 -3.54 3.48
CA ALA A 38 4.65 -3.90 4.31
C ALA A 38 4.56 -2.96 5.53
N CYS A 39 3.41 -2.33 5.78
CA CYS A 39 3.11 -1.61 7.02
C CYS A 39 1.98 -2.29 7.76
N ASP A 40 2.13 -2.43 9.08
CA ASP A 40 1.08 -2.91 9.97
C ASP A 40 1.25 -2.29 11.36
N SER A 41 0.19 -2.33 12.15
CA SER A 41 0.22 -1.96 13.57
C SER A 41 0.88 -3.03 14.43
N CYS A 42 0.86 -4.29 13.98
CA CYS A 42 1.47 -5.42 14.66
C CYS A 42 2.84 -5.77 14.06
N PRO A 43 3.87 -6.00 14.88
CA PRO A 43 5.12 -6.57 14.40
C PRO A 43 4.91 -7.99 13.87
N ASN A 44 5.71 -8.39 12.87
CA ASN A 44 5.73 -9.74 12.28
C ASN A 44 4.42 -10.21 11.64
N ALA A 45 3.61 -9.29 11.10
CA ALA A 45 2.44 -9.64 10.31
C ALA A 45 2.82 -10.49 9.08
N SER A 46 1.92 -11.32 8.56
CA SER A 46 2.25 -12.34 7.55
C SER A 46 2.91 -11.76 6.29
N ALA A 47 2.34 -10.68 5.72
CA ALA A 47 2.89 -10.05 4.53
C ALA A 47 4.25 -9.35 4.79
N MET A 48 4.61 -9.03 6.05
CA MET A 48 5.94 -8.51 6.39
C MET A 48 7.03 -9.56 6.19
N GLN A 49 6.71 -10.85 6.35
CA GLN A 49 7.70 -11.93 6.24
C GLN A 49 8.11 -12.18 4.79
N VAL A 50 7.24 -11.82 3.84
CA VAL A 50 7.48 -11.99 2.42
C VAL A 50 7.86 -10.69 1.71
N ALA A 51 7.73 -9.53 2.35
CA ALA A 51 8.08 -8.22 1.79
C ALA A 51 9.60 -7.97 1.73
N ASP A 52 10.04 -7.01 0.91
CA ASP A 52 11.44 -6.59 0.84
C ASP A 52 11.83 -5.71 2.04
N SER A 53 10.84 -5.03 2.65
CA SER A 53 10.99 -4.26 3.88
C SER A 53 9.66 -4.17 4.64
N ALA A 54 9.73 -4.01 5.95
CA ALA A 54 8.57 -3.89 6.82
C ALA A 54 8.68 -2.70 7.77
N ARG A 55 7.53 -2.11 8.13
CA ARG A 55 7.40 -1.03 9.11
C ARG A 55 6.25 -1.30 10.06
N VAL A 56 6.50 -1.11 11.34
CA VAL A 56 5.45 -1.13 12.35
C VAL A 56 4.99 0.31 12.57
N CYS A 57 3.73 0.59 12.29
CA CYS A 57 3.15 1.93 12.27
C CYS A 57 1.75 1.91 12.87
N ASP A 58 1.42 2.87 13.75
CA ASP A 58 0.03 3.04 14.19
C ASP A 58 -0.82 3.61 13.04
N MET A 59 -1.48 2.71 12.31
CA MET A 59 -2.28 3.03 11.12
C MET A 59 -3.60 3.74 11.45
N ARG A 60 -3.95 3.88 12.73
CA ARG A 60 -5.16 4.59 13.19
C ARG A 60 -4.92 6.10 13.39
N GLY A 61 -3.66 6.52 13.41
CA GLY A 61 -3.26 7.93 13.57
C GLY A 61 -3.02 8.62 12.21
N PRO A 62 -3.63 9.78 11.94
CA PRO A 62 -3.49 10.49 10.66
C PRO A 62 -2.10 11.10 10.41
N GLN A 63 -1.25 11.20 11.44
CA GLN A 63 0.12 11.70 11.31
C GLN A 63 1.10 10.57 10.94
N THR A 64 1.02 9.45 11.66
CA THR A 64 1.87 8.28 11.43
C THR A 64 1.69 7.70 10.02
N SER A 65 0.47 7.70 9.50
CA SER A 65 0.18 7.27 8.13
C SER A 65 0.80 8.21 7.09
N ARG A 66 0.84 9.52 7.34
CA ARG A 66 1.51 10.49 6.45
C ARG A 66 3.01 10.31 6.45
N ASP A 67 3.65 10.13 7.59
CA ASP A 67 5.11 9.99 7.66
C ASP A 67 5.59 8.77 6.87
N VAL A 68 4.87 7.65 6.94
CA VAL A 68 5.16 6.44 6.16
C VAL A 68 4.98 6.68 4.66
N LEU A 69 3.91 7.39 4.28
CA LEU A 69 3.67 7.74 2.89
C LEU A 69 4.65 8.76 2.37
N ASP A 70 5.15 9.64 3.23
CA ASP A 70 6.02 10.74 2.86
C ASP A 70 7.46 10.29 2.61
N ASP A 71 7.95 9.35 3.41
CA ASP A 71 9.31 8.82 3.38
C ASP A 71 9.57 7.81 2.24
N ILE A 72 8.52 7.34 1.57
CA ILE A 72 8.63 6.32 0.52
C ILE A 72 8.07 6.87 -0.80
N ASP A 73 8.88 6.82 -1.85
CA ASP A 73 8.43 7.02 -3.23
C ASP A 73 7.64 5.78 -3.68
N ILE A 74 6.31 5.84 -3.54
CA ILE A 74 5.37 4.73 -3.78
C ILE A 74 4.56 5.06 -5.02
N ASN A 75 4.35 4.08 -5.90
CA ASN A 75 3.57 4.27 -7.13
C ASN A 75 2.15 3.68 -7.02
N PRO A 76 1.95 2.59 -6.25
CA PRO A 76 0.61 2.24 -5.73
C PRO A 76 0.58 1.90 -4.23
N ILE A 77 -0.42 2.41 -3.51
CA ILE A 77 -0.81 1.93 -2.17
C ILE A 77 -1.87 0.84 -2.36
N VAL A 78 -1.67 -0.31 -1.73
CA VAL A 78 -2.69 -1.36 -1.63
C VAL A 78 -3.21 -1.35 -0.19
N PRO A 79 -4.41 -0.80 0.06
CA PRO A 79 -5.04 -0.91 1.36
C PRO A 79 -5.53 -2.35 1.57
N GLY A 80 -5.23 -2.91 2.73
CA GLY A 80 -5.79 -4.15 3.23
C GLY A 80 -7.20 -3.94 3.82
N VAL A 81 -7.69 -4.96 4.52
CA VAL A 81 -9.02 -4.98 5.18
C VAL A 81 -9.09 -4.19 6.48
N GLU A 82 -7.96 -3.73 7.01
CA GLU A 82 -7.91 -3.01 8.29
C GLU A 82 -8.17 -1.51 8.11
N ALA A 83 -8.77 -0.90 9.14
CA ALA A 83 -9.25 0.48 9.15
C ALA A 83 -8.11 1.50 9.03
N ILE A 84 -7.68 1.78 7.80
CA ILE A 84 -6.88 2.96 7.46
C ILE A 84 -7.83 4.15 7.45
N VAL A 85 -7.38 5.30 7.98
CA VAL A 85 -8.11 6.57 7.86
C VAL A 85 -8.21 6.92 6.37
N THR A 86 -9.37 6.68 5.77
CA THR A 86 -9.66 6.87 4.35
C THR A 86 -9.30 8.27 3.86
N GLU A 87 -9.47 9.28 4.71
CA GLU A 87 -9.11 10.67 4.43
C GLU A 87 -7.61 10.86 4.17
N THR A 88 -6.76 10.02 4.75
CA THR A 88 -5.31 10.05 4.47
C THR A 88 -5.02 9.51 3.07
N LEU A 89 -5.72 8.45 2.66
CA LEU A 89 -5.58 7.85 1.33
C LEU A 89 -6.06 8.80 0.24
N ILE A 90 -7.23 9.43 0.44
CA ILE A 90 -7.77 10.45 -0.48
C ILE A 90 -6.76 11.60 -0.63
N ALA A 91 -6.25 12.13 0.48
CA ALA A 91 -5.29 13.23 0.44
C ALA A 91 -3.95 12.80 -0.21
N ALA A 92 -3.57 11.53 -0.15
CA ALA A 92 -2.38 11.02 -0.86
C ALA A 92 -2.63 10.89 -2.37
N GLU A 93 -3.85 10.51 -2.78
CA GLU A 93 -4.28 10.47 -4.17
C GLU A 93 -4.31 11.86 -4.81
N GLU A 94 -4.89 12.84 -4.12
CA GLU A 94 -4.91 14.25 -4.56
C GLU A 94 -3.50 14.83 -4.76
N ARG A 95 -2.50 14.33 -4.00
CA ARG A 95 -1.09 14.70 -4.14
C ARG A 95 -0.36 13.94 -5.25
N GLY A 96 -1.04 13.07 -5.98
CA GLY A 96 -0.48 12.29 -7.09
C GLY A 96 0.39 11.10 -6.67
N ARG A 97 0.37 10.70 -5.39
CA ARG A 97 1.22 9.63 -4.84
C ARG A 97 0.62 8.22 -4.94
N THR A 98 -0.63 8.09 -5.37
CA THR A 98 -1.32 6.80 -5.43
C THR A 98 -1.99 6.64 -6.78
N ARG A 99 -1.20 6.40 -7.84
CA ARG A 99 -1.74 6.22 -9.19
C ARG A 99 -2.05 4.74 -9.44
N GLY A 100 -3.06 4.22 -8.74
CA GLY A 100 -3.73 2.99 -9.15
C GLY A 100 -4.83 3.36 -10.15
N HIS A 101 -4.89 2.73 -11.32
CA HIS A 101 -6.06 2.85 -12.20
C HIS A 101 -7.25 2.06 -11.63
N MET A 102 -7.72 2.43 -10.44
CA MET A 102 -9.15 2.41 -10.16
C MET A 102 -9.64 3.83 -10.39
N GLY A 103 -10.84 4.00 -10.94
CA GLY A 103 -11.44 5.34 -11.07
C GLY A 103 -11.47 6.09 -9.74
N PRO A 104 -11.80 7.40 -9.77
CA PRO A 104 -11.77 8.26 -8.59
C PRO A 104 -12.45 7.57 -7.41
N LEU A 105 -11.78 7.53 -6.26
CA LEU A 105 -12.34 7.00 -5.01
C LEU A 105 -13.59 7.84 -4.69
N ALA A 106 -14.76 7.32 -5.02
CA ALA A 106 -16.01 8.03 -4.84
C ALA A 106 -16.16 8.40 -3.36
N ALA A 107 -16.23 9.70 -3.08
CA ALA A 107 -16.51 10.23 -1.75
C ALA A 107 -17.78 9.58 -1.18
N PRO A 108 -17.84 9.27 0.12
CA PRO A 108 -19.06 8.73 0.73
C PRO A 108 -20.20 9.72 0.51
N ALA A 109 -21.28 9.25 -0.09
CA ALA A 109 -22.51 10.02 -0.22
C ALA A 109 -23.02 10.38 1.17
N ALA A 110 -23.34 11.66 1.36
CA ALA A 110 -23.92 12.24 2.57
C ALA A 110 -25.31 11.63 2.89
#